data_AF-A0A536CGX3-F1
#
_entry.id   AF-A0A536CGX3-F1
#
_cell.length_a   1.000
_cell.length_b   1.000
_cell.length_c   1.000
_cell.angle_alpha   90.00
_cell.angle_beta   90.00
_cell.angle_gamma   90.00
#
_symmetry.space_group_name_H-M   'P 1'
#
loop_
_entity.id
_entity.type
_entity.pdbx_description
1 polymer ?
#
loop_
_entity_poly.entity_id
_entity_poly.type
_entity_poly.pdbx_seq_one_letter_code
_entity_poly.pdbx_strand_id
1 'polypeptide(L)'
;MVLTHPRIGADLRPSTRPGAGTGTVGPDNRRVRSSLHTPLCDLLDVRYPILNAGIGWAAGPELAAAVSNAGGFGVLGGGSSPIELVAARIAKTRSLTSAPFGVNVIIAETDPGDDVLLRDLIAAISELDVAAIVLFWGDPTPYVDAPHRHHKKVLIQVGSAAEAKAAVAAGVDAVIVQGFEAGGHVRGTTSIWELLPETVR
;
A
#
# COMPACT_ATOMS: atom_id res chain seq x y z
N MET A 1 11.65 -2.91 -3.27
CA MET A 1 12.16 -2.36 -2.01
C MET A 1 11.40 -1.07 -1.75
N VAL A 2 10.74 -0.95 -0.59
CA VAL A 2 9.91 0.21 -0.26
C VAL A 2 10.67 1.08 0.75
N LEU A 3 10.79 2.38 0.47
CA LEU A 3 11.61 3.32 1.24
C LEU A 3 10.72 4.26 2.06
N THR A 4 11.09 4.50 3.32
CA THR A 4 10.40 5.42 4.24
C THR A 4 11.26 6.68 4.49
N HIS A 5 10.63 7.84 4.66
CA HIS A 5 11.33 9.13 4.84
C HIS A 5 11.69 9.40 6.33
N PRO A 6 12.88 9.92 6.68
CA PRO A 6 13.34 10.01 8.09
C PRO A 6 12.76 11.13 8.95
N ARG A 7 11.73 11.87 8.52
CA ARG A 7 11.25 13.07 9.23
C ARG A 7 9.81 12.97 9.73
N ILE A 8 9.52 11.96 10.56
CA ILE A 8 8.36 12.01 11.48
C ILE A 8 8.79 11.38 12.82
N GLY A 9 9.46 12.19 13.64
CA GLY A 9 9.70 11.89 15.05
C GLY A 9 8.86 12.83 15.89
N ALA A 10 7.63 12.45 16.22
CA ALA A 10 6.87 12.95 17.37
C ALA A 10 5.62 12.08 17.63
N ASP A 11 5.61 11.42 18.78
CA ASP A 11 4.47 10.83 19.50
C ASP A 11 3.61 9.75 18.79
N LEU A 12 4.21 8.58 18.53
CA LEU A 12 3.45 7.35 18.27
C LEU A 12 2.98 6.73 19.59
N ARG A 13 1.79 7.12 20.06
CA ARG A 13 1.09 6.36 21.10
C ARG A 13 0.50 5.07 20.51
N PRO A 14 0.55 3.95 21.23
CA PRO A 14 -0.08 2.71 20.77
C PRO A 14 -1.59 2.92 20.59
N SER A 15 -2.11 2.66 19.39
CA SER A 15 -3.55 2.55 19.16
C SER A 15 -4.05 1.25 19.80
N THR A 16 -4.73 1.36 20.94
CA THR A 16 -5.44 0.24 21.55
C THR A 16 -6.86 0.18 20.96
N ARG A 17 -7.09 -0.74 20.02
CA ARG A 17 -8.45 -1.07 19.57
C ARG A 17 -9.18 -1.87 20.67
N PRO A 18 -10.46 -1.57 20.99
CA PRO A 18 -11.24 -2.37 21.95
C PRO A 18 -11.46 -3.79 21.42
N GLY A 19 -11.20 -4.79 22.27
CA GLY A 19 -11.26 -6.20 21.92
C GLY A 19 -12.68 -6.74 21.83
N ALA A 20 -12.90 -7.63 20.85
CA ALA A 20 -14.05 -8.50 20.77
C ALA A 20 -13.57 -9.96 20.57
N GLY A 21 -14.07 -10.86 21.43
CA GLY A 21 -14.18 -12.29 21.13
C GLY A 21 -13.05 -13.18 21.60
N THR A 22 -13.40 -14.12 22.49
CA THR A 22 -12.63 -15.29 22.87
C THR A 22 -12.49 -16.25 21.69
N GLY A 23 -11.48 -16.04 20.85
CA GLY A 23 -11.00 -16.98 19.84
C GLY A 23 -9.57 -17.41 20.19
N THR A 24 -9.21 -18.66 19.89
CA THR A 24 -7.87 -19.21 20.11
C THR A 24 -6.78 -18.24 19.67
N VAL A 25 -5.98 -17.78 20.64
CA VAL A 25 -4.88 -16.83 20.43
C VAL A 25 -3.86 -17.51 19.51
N GLY A 26 -3.89 -17.15 18.22
CA GLY A 26 -2.81 -17.45 17.30
C GLY A 26 -1.49 -16.86 17.80
N PRO A 27 -0.33 -17.39 17.41
CA PRO A 27 0.96 -16.97 17.96
C PRO A 27 1.15 -15.45 17.85
N ASP A 28 1.55 -14.84 18.97
CA ASP A 28 1.84 -13.41 19.09
C ASP A 28 2.91 -12.99 18.07
N ASN A 29 2.47 -12.41 16.95
CA ASN A 29 3.33 -11.94 15.86
C ASN A 29 4.35 -10.88 16.28
N ARG A 30 4.19 -10.25 17.45
CA ARG A 30 5.04 -9.14 17.90
C ARG A 30 6.37 -9.58 18.50
N ARG A 31 6.56 -10.88 18.78
CA ARG A 31 7.75 -11.37 19.53
C ARG A 31 8.87 -11.96 18.68
N VAL A 32 8.66 -12.24 17.40
CA VAL A 32 9.72 -12.75 16.52
C VAL A 32 10.13 -11.66 15.55
N ARG A 33 11.11 -10.83 15.95
CA ARG A 33 11.79 -9.93 15.02
C ARG A 33 12.54 -10.78 14.00
N SER A 34 12.05 -10.81 12.77
CA SER A 34 12.76 -11.41 11.64
C SER A 34 14.11 -10.72 11.45
N SER A 35 15.12 -11.45 10.97
CA SER A 35 16.38 -10.84 10.51
C SER A 35 16.18 -9.86 9.35
N LEU A 36 15.02 -9.89 8.69
CA LEU A 36 14.61 -8.98 7.61
C LEU A 36 13.78 -7.79 8.09
N HIS A 37 13.73 -7.49 9.39
CA HIS A 37 12.94 -6.37 9.90
C HIS A 37 13.46 -5.02 9.37
N THR A 38 12.59 -4.21 8.79
CA THR A 38 12.90 -2.87 8.25
C THR A 38 11.85 -1.86 8.69
N PRO A 39 12.07 -0.54 8.53
CA PRO A 39 11.03 0.47 8.82
C PRO A 39 9.69 0.25 8.09
N LEU A 40 9.69 -0.47 6.97
CA LEU A 40 8.46 -0.85 6.26
C LEU A 40 7.58 -1.79 7.10
N CYS A 41 8.19 -2.68 7.89
CA CYS A 41 7.50 -3.58 8.81
C CYS A 41 6.71 -2.78 9.84
N ASP A 42 7.35 -1.77 10.45
CA ASP A 42 6.71 -0.89 11.43
C ASP A 42 5.61 -0.03 10.78
N LEU A 43 5.86 0.49 9.56
CA LEU A 43 4.90 1.33 8.85
C LEU A 43 3.59 0.60 8.54
N LEU A 44 3.68 -0.67 8.12
CA LEU A 44 2.55 -1.46 7.64
C LEU A 44 2.03 -2.49 8.65
N ASP A 45 2.66 -2.58 9.83
CA ASP A 45 2.37 -3.56 10.88
C ASP A 45 2.46 -5.03 10.38
N VAL A 46 3.58 -5.35 9.71
CA VAL A 46 3.83 -6.68 9.12
C VAL A 46 5.15 -7.30 9.57
N ARG A 47 5.25 -8.63 9.50
CA ARG A 47 6.42 -9.38 9.96
C ARG A 47 7.58 -9.35 8.96
N TYR A 48 7.25 -9.35 7.67
CA TYR A 48 8.22 -9.40 6.57
C TYR A 48 8.00 -8.22 5.62
N PRO A 49 9.06 -7.56 5.13
CA PRO A 49 8.95 -6.41 4.21
C PRO A 49 8.69 -6.86 2.77
N ILE A 50 7.72 -7.76 2.59
CA ILE A 50 7.38 -8.41 1.32
C ILE A 50 5.92 -8.10 1.00
N LEU A 51 5.70 -7.52 -0.18
CA LEU A 51 4.38 -7.20 -0.72
C LEU A 51 4.13 -8.05 -1.95
N ASN A 52 2.91 -8.53 -2.17
CA ASN A 52 2.51 -8.88 -3.54
C ASN A 52 2.14 -7.60 -4.30
N ALA A 53 2.38 -7.58 -5.60
CA ALA A 53 1.88 -6.50 -6.44
C ALA A 53 0.35 -6.56 -6.52
N GLY A 54 -0.31 -5.39 -6.51
CA GLY A 54 -1.73 -5.27 -6.81
C GLY A 54 -1.97 -5.39 -8.31
N ILE A 55 -2.09 -6.62 -8.80
CA ILE A 55 -2.24 -6.91 -10.23
C ILE A 55 -3.73 -7.05 -10.56
N GLY A 56 -4.43 -5.93 -10.80
CA GLY A 56 -5.83 -5.92 -11.27
C GLY A 56 -6.70 -7.08 -10.75
N TRP A 57 -7.22 -7.90 -11.65
CA TRP A 57 -8.04 -9.06 -11.29
C TRP A 57 -7.25 -10.27 -10.77
N ALA A 58 -5.97 -10.39 -11.14
CA ALA A 58 -5.11 -11.51 -10.73
C ALA A 58 -4.76 -11.47 -9.23
N ALA A 59 -4.61 -10.28 -8.65
CA ALA A 59 -4.43 -10.09 -7.22
C ALA A 59 -5.79 -10.00 -6.51
N GLY A 60 -6.50 -11.12 -6.49
CA GLY A 60 -7.79 -11.27 -5.82
C GLY A 60 -7.73 -11.36 -4.29
N PRO A 61 -8.91 -11.39 -3.62
CA PRO A 61 -9.00 -11.49 -2.16
C PRO A 61 -8.20 -12.64 -1.56
N GLU A 62 -8.20 -13.80 -2.20
CA GLU A 62 -7.52 -15.00 -1.75
C GLU A 62 -6.00 -14.81 -1.73
N LEU A 63 -5.43 -14.17 -2.77
CA LEU A 63 -4.00 -13.89 -2.83
C LEU A 63 -3.57 -12.87 -1.78
N ALA A 64 -4.29 -11.73 -1.70
CA ALA A 64 -3.97 -10.68 -0.75
C ALA A 64 -4.08 -11.19 0.70
N ALA A 65 -5.12 -11.97 1.02
CA ALA A 65 -5.27 -12.57 2.33
C ALA A 65 -4.18 -13.60 2.65
N ALA A 66 -3.82 -14.47 1.69
CA ALA A 66 -2.77 -15.47 1.88
C ALA A 66 -1.42 -14.81 2.19
N VAL A 67 -1.04 -13.76 1.46
CA VAL A 67 0.21 -13.00 1.69
C VAL A 67 0.20 -12.33 3.06
N SER A 68 -0.92 -11.72 3.44
CA SER A 68 -1.08 -11.06 4.75
C SER A 68 -1.00 -12.07 5.90
N ASN A 69 -1.65 -13.22 5.76
CA ASN A 69 -1.60 -14.32 6.74
C ASN A 69 -0.19 -14.93 6.86
N ALA A 70 0.61 -14.93 5.79
CA ALA A 70 2.00 -15.36 5.81
C ALA A 70 2.95 -14.35 6.51
N GLY A 71 2.45 -13.15 6.84
CA GLY A 71 3.20 -12.10 7.53
C GLY A 71 3.84 -11.07 6.60
N GLY A 72 3.59 -11.15 5.29
CA GLY A 72 3.85 -10.04 4.37
C GLY A 72 2.70 -9.03 4.36
N PHE A 73 2.71 -8.11 3.41
CA PHE A 73 1.62 -7.15 3.22
C PHE A 73 0.88 -7.45 1.92
N GLY A 74 -0.36 -7.94 2.04
CA GLY A 74 -1.21 -8.23 0.90
C GLY A 74 -1.66 -6.96 0.20
N VAL A 75 -1.66 -6.95 -1.13
CA VAL A 75 -2.22 -5.85 -1.93
C VAL A 75 -3.29 -6.41 -2.85
N LEU A 76 -4.55 -6.06 -2.60
CA LEU A 76 -5.68 -6.37 -3.45
C LEU A 76 -5.65 -5.47 -4.69
N GLY A 77 -5.83 -6.03 -5.88
CA GLY A 77 -6.04 -5.22 -7.08
C GLY A 77 -7.43 -4.58 -7.07
N GLY A 78 -7.49 -3.26 -6.94
CA GLY A 78 -8.71 -2.46 -7.02
C GLY A 78 -8.97 -1.90 -8.42
N GLY A 79 -7.91 -1.50 -9.14
CA GLY A 79 -8.03 -0.89 -10.47
C GLY A 79 -8.94 0.34 -10.46
N SER A 80 -9.56 0.65 -11.60
CA SER A 80 -10.61 1.67 -11.76
C SER A 80 -12.03 1.09 -11.57
N SER A 81 -12.16 0.03 -10.77
CA SER A 81 -13.45 -0.64 -10.56
C SER A 81 -14.43 0.25 -9.77
N PRO A 82 -15.76 0.12 -9.99
CA PRO A 82 -16.76 0.79 -9.16
C PRO A 82 -16.58 0.48 -7.67
N ILE A 83 -16.89 1.45 -6.82
CA ILE A 83 -16.67 1.35 -5.37
C ILE A 83 -17.40 0.15 -4.74
N GLU A 84 -18.58 -0.22 -5.22
CA GLU A 84 -19.36 -1.35 -4.71
C GLU A 84 -18.61 -2.67 -4.88
N LEU A 85 -17.96 -2.83 -6.03
CA LEU A 85 -17.16 -4.01 -6.34
C LEU A 85 -15.86 -4.03 -5.52
N VAL A 86 -15.19 -2.87 -5.37
CA VAL A 86 -13.99 -2.74 -4.53
C VAL A 86 -14.33 -3.06 -3.08
N ALA A 87 -15.43 -2.50 -2.55
CA ALA A 87 -15.91 -2.73 -1.19
C ALA A 87 -16.24 -4.21 -0.95
N ALA A 88 -16.94 -4.87 -1.88
CA ALA A 88 -17.23 -6.30 -1.78
C ALA A 88 -15.95 -7.15 -1.73
N ARG A 89 -14.94 -6.81 -2.53
CA ARG A 89 -13.64 -7.50 -2.54
C ARG A 89 -12.83 -7.22 -1.27
N ILE A 90 -12.87 -6.01 -0.73
CA ILE A 90 -12.26 -5.68 0.57
C ILE A 90 -12.94 -6.49 1.68
N ALA A 91 -14.27 -6.53 1.72
CA ALA A 91 -15.02 -7.31 2.70
C ALA A 91 -14.70 -8.80 2.60
N LYS A 92 -14.62 -9.34 1.38
CA LYS A 92 -14.18 -10.73 1.15
C LYS A 92 -12.75 -10.95 1.65
N THR A 93 -11.80 -10.06 1.36
CA THR A 93 -10.42 -10.16 1.83
C THR A 93 -10.37 -10.14 3.36
N ARG A 94 -11.10 -9.23 4.00
CA ARG A 94 -11.20 -9.11 5.47
C ARG A 94 -11.82 -10.35 6.12
N SER A 95 -12.74 -11.04 5.44
CA SER A 95 -13.27 -12.34 5.92
C SER A 95 -12.23 -13.47 5.93
N LEU A 96 -11.13 -13.32 5.17
CA LEU A 96 -10.07 -14.31 5.02
C LEU A 96 -8.81 -13.98 5.83
N THR A 97 -8.68 -12.75 6.34
CA THR A 97 -7.52 -12.32 7.12
C THR A 97 -7.84 -11.22 8.13
N SER A 98 -7.31 -11.35 9.34
CA SER A 98 -7.25 -10.26 10.34
C SER A 98 -5.99 -9.40 10.21
N ALA A 99 -5.03 -9.78 9.36
CA ALA A 99 -3.78 -9.06 9.17
C ALA A 99 -3.96 -7.82 8.28
N PRO A 100 -3.08 -6.80 8.38
CA PRO A 100 -3.10 -5.63 7.51
C PRO A 100 -2.95 -6.00 6.04
N PHE A 101 -3.75 -5.35 5.18
CA PHE A 101 -3.62 -5.41 3.73
C PHE A 101 -3.98 -4.06 3.11
N GLY A 102 -3.55 -3.82 1.89
CA GLY A 102 -3.86 -2.61 1.13
C GLY A 102 -4.62 -2.89 -0.16
N VAL A 103 -5.00 -1.80 -0.84
CA VAL A 103 -5.69 -1.85 -2.13
C VAL A 103 -4.90 -1.02 -3.14
N ASN A 104 -4.69 -1.59 -4.31
CA ASN A 104 -4.06 -0.90 -5.42
C ASN A 104 -5.08 -0.12 -6.25
N VAL A 105 -4.75 1.14 -6.54
CA VAL A 105 -5.51 2.04 -7.40
C VAL A 105 -4.53 2.68 -8.40
N ILE A 106 -4.92 2.78 -9.67
CA ILE A 106 -4.07 3.32 -10.75
C ILE A 106 -4.48 4.78 -11.00
N ILE A 107 -3.51 5.69 -11.02
CA ILE A 107 -3.76 7.11 -11.36
C ILE A 107 -3.67 7.30 -12.87
N ALA A 108 -2.62 6.79 -13.51
CA ALA A 108 -2.41 7.05 -14.94
C ALA A 108 -3.25 6.14 -15.83
N GLU A 109 -4.53 6.45 -15.90
CA GLU A 109 -5.53 6.02 -16.90
C GLU A 109 -6.75 6.97 -16.91
N THR A 110 -6.71 8.08 -16.16
CA THR A 110 -7.84 9.00 -16.00
C THR A 110 -7.79 10.14 -17.02
N ASP A 111 -8.85 10.30 -17.81
CA ASP A 111 -9.06 11.52 -18.60
C ASP A 111 -9.11 12.75 -17.68
N PRO A 112 -8.90 13.98 -18.15
CA PRO A 112 -8.89 15.20 -17.32
C PRO A 112 -10.16 15.47 -16.47
N GLY A 113 -11.24 14.68 -16.64
CA GLY A 113 -12.44 14.68 -15.79
C GLY A 113 -12.54 13.52 -14.79
N ASP A 114 -11.73 12.48 -14.96
CA ASP A 114 -11.71 11.28 -14.12
C ASP A 114 -10.95 11.48 -12.80
N ASP A 115 -10.18 12.58 -12.68
CA ASP A 115 -9.46 12.92 -11.44
C ASP A 115 -10.40 13.17 -10.26
N VAL A 116 -11.64 13.63 -10.50
CA VAL A 116 -12.67 13.77 -9.46
C VAL A 116 -13.20 12.39 -9.05
N LEU A 117 -13.56 11.55 -10.02
CA LEU A 117 -14.07 10.20 -9.76
C LEU A 117 -13.05 9.34 -9.03
N LEU A 118 -11.78 9.44 -9.41
CA LEU A 118 -10.69 8.72 -8.77
C LEU A 118 -10.46 9.19 -7.33
N ARG A 119 -10.54 10.50 -7.09
CA ARG A 119 -10.43 11.07 -5.75
C ARG A 119 -11.57 10.60 -4.85
N ASP A 120 -12.79 10.58 -5.37
CA ASP A 120 -13.97 10.10 -4.66
C ASP A 120 -13.88 8.60 -4.37
N LEU A 121 -13.39 7.80 -5.33
CA LEU A 121 -13.10 6.38 -5.14
C LEU A 121 -12.07 6.17 -4.02
N ILE A 122 -10.95 6.90 -4.04
CA ILE A 122 -9.90 6.80 -3.03
C ILE A 122 -10.41 7.24 -1.65
N ALA A 123 -11.21 8.31 -1.59
CA ALA A 123 -11.86 8.76 -0.35
C ALA A 123 -12.80 7.67 0.20
N ALA A 124 -13.64 7.08 -0.65
CA ALA A 124 -14.54 6.00 -0.25
C ALA A 124 -13.77 4.74 0.21
N ILE A 125 -12.69 4.35 -0.48
CA ILE A 125 -11.81 3.24 -0.04
C ILE A 125 -11.17 3.56 1.32
N SER A 126 -10.84 4.82 1.59
CA SER A 126 -10.20 5.24 2.84
C SER A 126 -11.09 5.03 4.06
N GLU A 127 -12.41 5.03 3.89
CA GLU A 127 -13.37 4.73 4.95
C GLU A 127 -13.47 3.23 5.27
N LEU A 128 -12.98 2.36 4.38
CA LEU A 128 -13.05 0.91 4.53
C LEU A 128 -11.91 0.34 5.37
N ASP A 129 -12.04 -0.93 5.78
CA ASP A 129 -11.07 -1.62 6.65
C ASP A 129 -9.84 -2.15 5.89
N VAL A 130 -9.09 -1.21 5.31
CA VAL A 130 -7.77 -1.42 4.69
C VAL A 130 -6.71 -0.69 5.52
N ALA A 131 -5.45 -1.09 5.39
CA ALA A 131 -4.33 -0.44 6.07
C ALA A 131 -3.62 0.61 5.20
N ALA A 132 -3.62 0.41 3.88
CA ALA A 132 -2.98 1.31 2.93
C ALA A 132 -3.69 1.36 1.58
N ILE A 133 -3.48 2.47 0.88
CA ILE A 133 -3.76 2.62 -0.55
C ILE A 133 -2.43 2.65 -1.29
N VAL A 134 -2.32 1.80 -2.32
CA VAL A 134 -1.11 1.62 -3.11
C VAL A 134 -1.36 2.19 -4.51
N LEU A 135 -0.96 3.45 -4.70
CA LEU A 135 -1.13 4.20 -5.92
C LEU A 135 -0.10 3.77 -6.98
N PHE A 136 -0.52 3.75 -8.24
CA PHE A 136 0.36 3.46 -9.36
C PHE A 136 0.38 4.66 -10.31
N TRP A 137 1.58 5.21 -10.52
CA TRP A 137 1.89 6.29 -11.45
C TRP A 137 1.18 7.61 -11.13
N GLY A 138 1.37 8.63 -11.98
CA GLY A 138 0.70 9.92 -11.86
C GLY A 138 1.20 10.77 -10.69
N ASP A 139 0.50 11.89 -10.45
CA ASP A 139 0.74 12.78 -9.32
C ASP A 139 -0.10 12.33 -8.11
N PRO A 140 0.51 11.91 -6.99
CA PRO A 140 -0.23 11.48 -5.81
C PRO A 140 -0.87 12.64 -5.03
N THR A 141 -0.45 13.90 -5.26
CA THR A 141 -0.83 15.06 -4.43
C THR A 141 -2.33 15.17 -4.13
N PRO A 142 -3.25 14.95 -5.09
CA PRO A 142 -4.69 15.07 -4.82
C PRO A 142 -5.26 13.95 -3.93
N TYR A 143 -4.51 12.88 -3.69
CA TYR A 143 -5.00 11.61 -3.15
C TYR A 143 -4.43 11.25 -1.79
N VAL A 144 -3.55 12.07 -1.21
CA VAL A 144 -2.86 11.77 0.06
C VAL A 144 -3.72 12.12 1.29
N ASP A 145 -4.40 13.27 1.26
CA ASP A 145 -5.08 13.82 2.44
C ASP A 145 -6.21 12.92 2.97
N ALA A 146 -7.07 12.41 2.07
CA ALA A 146 -8.21 11.59 2.49
C ALA A 146 -7.77 10.29 3.20
N PRO A 147 -6.87 9.46 2.64
CA PRO A 147 -6.32 8.31 3.34
C PRO A 147 -5.74 8.65 4.71
N HIS A 148 -4.95 9.72 4.81
CA HIS A 148 -4.34 10.14 6.07
C HIS A 148 -5.35 10.53 7.14
N ARG A 149 -6.44 11.24 6.77
CA ARG A 149 -7.55 11.55 7.69
C ARG A 149 -8.23 10.30 8.27
N HIS A 150 -8.20 9.19 7.53
CA HIS A 150 -8.71 7.89 7.99
C HIS A 150 -7.61 6.97 8.54
N HIS A 151 -6.44 7.52 8.88
CA HIS A 151 -5.28 6.80 9.41
C HIS A 151 -4.78 5.66 8.51
N LYS A 152 -4.95 5.81 7.19
CA LYS A 152 -4.44 4.87 6.17
C LYS A 152 -3.08 5.35 5.66
N LYS A 153 -2.26 4.40 5.22
CA LYS A 153 -0.98 4.68 4.58
C LYS A 153 -1.13 4.88 3.08
N VAL A 154 -0.29 5.72 2.49
CA VAL A 154 -0.23 5.93 1.05
C VAL A 154 1.14 5.51 0.54
N LEU A 155 1.15 4.50 -0.33
CA LEU A 155 2.33 4.05 -1.03
C LEU A 155 2.16 4.37 -2.51
N ILE A 156 3.23 4.70 -3.24
CA ILE A 156 3.15 4.91 -4.69
C ILE A 156 4.28 4.24 -5.45
N GLN A 157 3.96 3.65 -6.60
CA GLN A 157 4.95 3.15 -7.54
C GLN A 157 5.52 4.26 -8.43
N VAL A 158 6.85 4.31 -8.52
CA VAL A 158 7.62 5.32 -9.27
C VAL A 158 8.64 4.65 -10.19
N GLY A 159 8.86 5.24 -11.36
CA GLY A 159 9.80 4.75 -12.40
C GLY A 159 11.07 5.58 -12.54
N SER A 160 11.25 6.64 -11.75
CA SER A 160 12.46 7.47 -11.73
C SER A 160 12.74 8.08 -10.35
N ALA A 161 13.98 8.50 -10.09
CA ALA A 161 14.32 9.21 -8.86
C ALA A 161 13.64 10.59 -8.76
N ALA A 162 13.33 11.23 -9.89
CA ALA A 162 12.58 12.48 -9.93
C ALA A 162 11.12 12.27 -9.45
N GLU A 163 10.47 11.20 -9.93
CA GLU A 163 9.13 10.82 -9.47
C GLU A 163 9.13 10.46 -7.98
N ALA A 164 10.16 9.73 -7.51
CA ALA A 164 10.30 9.42 -6.09
C ALA A 164 10.38 10.69 -5.22
N LYS A 165 11.19 11.68 -5.63
CA LYS A 165 11.31 12.97 -4.93
C LYS A 165 9.99 13.74 -4.93
N ALA A 166 9.30 13.79 -6.07
CA ALA A 166 8.00 14.44 -6.17
C ALA A 166 6.95 13.77 -5.26
N ALA A 167 6.90 12.43 -5.26
CA ALA A 167 6.00 11.66 -4.40
C ALA A 167 6.25 11.90 -2.91
N VAL A 168 7.51 11.94 -2.48
CA VAL A 168 7.86 12.27 -1.08
C VAL A 168 7.44 13.70 -0.73
N ALA A 169 7.63 14.66 -1.63
CA ALA A 169 7.18 16.03 -1.43
C ALA A 169 5.65 16.15 -1.33
N ALA A 170 4.91 15.28 -2.02
CA ALA A 170 3.46 15.17 -1.93
C ALA A 170 2.96 14.50 -0.63
N GLY A 171 3.86 13.94 0.19
CA GLY A 171 3.51 13.41 1.51
C GLY A 171 3.15 11.93 1.55
N VAL A 172 3.49 11.13 0.54
CA VAL A 172 3.30 9.68 0.61
C VAL A 172 4.13 9.06 1.75
N ASP A 173 3.63 7.99 2.37
CA ASP A 173 4.33 7.30 3.45
C ASP A 173 5.51 6.44 2.94
N ALA A 174 5.43 5.98 1.69
CA ALA A 174 6.50 5.18 1.09
C ALA A 174 6.45 5.15 -0.45
N VAL A 175 7.61 4.89 -1.08
CA VAL A 175 7.73 4.73 -2.54
C VAL A 175 8.13 3.30 -2.93
N ILE A 176 7.56 2.80 -4.02
CA ILE A 176 7.87 1.50 -4.65
C ILE A 176 8.61 1.77 -5.95
N VAL A 177 9.92 1.52 -5.96
CA VAL A 177 10.77 1.77 -7.14
C VAL A 177 10.60 0.63 -8.16
N GLN A 178 10.21 0.96 -9.39
CA GLN A 178 10.02 0.02 -10.50
C GLN A 178 11.15 0.18 -11.53
N GLY A 179 12.01 -0.84 -11.65
CA GLY A 179 12.94 -0.96 -12.78
C GLY A 179 12.27 -1.53 -14.03
N PHE A 180 12.94 -1.48 -15.18
CA PHE A 180 12.38 -1.98 -16.44
C PHE A 180 12.11 -3.51 -16.43
N GLU A 181 12.70 -4.24 -15.47
CA GLU A 181 12.56 -5.69 -15.32
C GLU A 181 11.19 -6.11 -14.76
N ALA A 182 10.38 -5.17 -14.28
CA ALA A 182 9.07 -5.46 -13.74
C ALA A 182 8.13 -6.07 -14.81
N GLY A 183 7.18 -6.90 -14.37
CA GLY A 183 6.12 -7.39 -15.24
C GLY A 183 4.97 -6.39 -15.42
N GLY A 184 4.12 -6.62 -16.42
CA GLY A 184 2.93 -5.82 -16.68
C GLY A 184 3.24 -4.49 -17.37
N HIS A 185 2.57 -3.42 -16.95
CA HIS A 185 2.82 -2.08 -17.46
C HIS A 185 4.03 -1.47 -16.74
N VAL A 186 5.09 -1.22 -17.50
CA VAL A 186 6.37 -0.77 -16.98
C VAL A 186 6.59 0.68 -17.35
N ARG A 187 6.72 1.54 -16.33
CA ARG A 187 7.01 2.97 -16.49
C ARG A 187 8.50 3.28 -16.35
N GLY A 188 9.22 2.49 -15.56
CA GLY A 188 10.66 2.61 -15.40
C GLY A 188 11.40 2.28 -16.69
N THR A 189 12.30 3.16 -17.11
CA THR A 189 13.18 2.95 -18.28
C THR A 189 14.61 2.53 -17.88
N THR A 190 14.89 2.54 -16.57
CA THR A 190 16.20 2.26 -15.98
C THR A 190 16.13 0.94 -15.21
N SER A 191 17.23 0.18 -15.19
CA SER A 191 17.32 -1.06 -14.41
C SER A 191 17.10 -0.78 -12.93
N ILE A 192 16.43 -1.69 -12.22
CA ILE A 192 16.29 -1.55 -10.76
C ILE A 192 17.65 -1.45 -10.05
N TRP A 193 18.70 -2.06 -10.61
CA TRP A 193 20.05 -2.04 -10.04
C TRP A 193 20.71 -0.66 -10.07
N GLU A 194 20.30 0.20 -11.01
CA GLU A 194 20.78 1.58 -11.14
C GLU A 194 19.82 2.56 -10.46
N LEU A 195 18.52 2.38 -10.69
CA LEU A 195 17.47 3.29 -10.23
C LEU A 195 17.32 3.24 -8.70
N LEU A 196 17.44 2.08 -8.08
CA LEU A 196 17.26 1.95 -6.64
C LEU A 196 18.35 2.70 -5.85
N PRO A 197 19.66 2.52 -6.13
CA PRO A 197 20.71 3.35 -5.52
C PRO A 197 20.53 4.85 -5.77
N GLU A 198 20.08 5.25 -6.97
CA GLU A 198 19.83 6.65 -7.28
C GLU A 198 18.70 7.24 -6.41
N THR A 199 17.65 6.45 -6.16
CA THR A 199 16.47 6.88 -5.42
C THR A 199 16.71 7.05 -3.91
N VAL A 200 17.67 6.31 -3.33
CA VAL A 200 17.97 6.33 -1.89
C VAL A 200 19.05 7.33 -1.47
N ARG A 201 19.61 8.10 -2.42
CA ARG A 201 20.65 9.10 -2.15
C ARG A 201 20.11 10.40 -1.58
#